data_AF-A0A0J9RIN1-F1
#
_entry.id   AF-A0A0J9RIN1-F1
#
_cell.length_a   1.000
_cell.length_b   1.000
_cell.length_c   1.000
_cell.angle_alpha   90.00
_cell.angle_beta   90.00
_cell.angle_gamma   90.00
#
_symmetry.space_group_name_H-M   'P 1'
#
loop_
_entity.id
_entity.type
_entity.pdbx_description
1 polymer ?
#
loop_
_entity_poly.entity_id
_entity_poly.type
_entity_poly.pdbx_seq_one_letter_code
_entity_poly.pdbx_strand_id
1 'polypeptide(L)'
;MTEGQASSVKVPCECIEKMPELRENPFRRRICEAFSRDGQGNLSFEDFLDALSVFSEQAPRDIKVFYAFKIYDFDQDGFIGHADLMSCLTTMTKNELSPEEHQQIADKVIEEADVDGDGKLSILEFEHVILRAPDFLSTFHIRI
;
A
#
# COMPACT_ATOMS: atom_id res chain seq x y z
N MET A 1 -27.71 -20.35 19.19
CA MET A 1 -27.23 -19.14 18.50
C MET A 1 -26.00 -18.66 19.24
N THR A 2 -24.80 -18.85 18.68
CA THR A 2 -23.58 -18.14 19.12
C THR A 2 -22.75 -17.86 17.87
N GLU A 3 -23.27 -16.98 17.03
CA GLU A 3 -22.65 -16.49 15.79
C GLU A 3 -21.47 -15.54 16.03
N GLY A 4 -20.92 -15.47 17.25
CA GLY A 4 -19.96 -14.44 17.67
C GLY A 4 -18.53 -14.90 17.99
N GLN A 5 -18.19 -16.18 17.81
CA GLN A 5 -16.85 -16.68 18.19
C GLN A 5 -15.89 -16.91 17.01
N ALA A 6 -16.36 -16.93 15.77
CA ALA A 6 -15.50 -17.09 14.60
C ALA A 6 -14.74 -15.80 14.23
N SER A 7 -15.25 -14.63 14.61
CA SER A 7 -14.69 -13.31 14.30
C SER A 7 -13.57 -12.84 15.26
N SER A 8 -13.20 -13.65 16.26
CA SER A 8 -12.17 -13.28 17.24
C SER A 8 -10.78 -13.88 16.97
N VAL A 9 -10.61 -14.71 15.94
CA VAL A 9 -9.29 -15.25 15.59
C VAL A 9 -8.59 -14.24 14.68
N LYS A 10 -7.70 -13.45 15.27
CA LYS A 10 -6.82 -12.53 14.57
C LYS A 10 -5.47 -13.20 14.36
N VAL A 11 -5.01 -13.22 13.11
CA VAL A 11 -3.66 -13.65 12.75
C VAL A 11 -2.70 -12.50 13.09
N PRO A 12 -1.68 -12.73 13.93
CA PRO A 12 -0.66 -11.72 14.20
C PRO A 12 0.07 -11.29 12.92
N CYS A 13 0.41 -10.01 12.80
CA CYS A 13 1.22 -9.51 11.69
C CYS A 13 2.51 -10.33 11.49
N GLU A 14 3.14 -10.79 12.57
CA GLU A 14 4.34 -11.62 12.51
C GLU A 14 4.17 -12.94 11.73
N CYS A 15 2.97 -13.52 11.73
CA CYS A 15 2.68 -14.73 10.97
C CYS A 15 2.53 -14.41 9.48
N ILE A 16 1.86 -13.30 9.17
CA ILE A 16 1.67 -12.79 7.80
C ILE A 16 3.01 -12.36 7.19
N GLU A 17 3.86 -11.69 7.97
CA GLU A 17 5.21 -11.28 7.55
C GLU A 17 6.12 -12.48 7.20
N LYS A 18 5.85 -13.65 7.77
CA LYS A 18 6.61 -14.90 7.53
C LYS A 18 6.10 -15.68 6.32
N MET A 19 4.95 -15.32 5.76
CA MET A 19 4.41 -15.99 4.58
C MET A 19 5.32 -15.75 3.38
N PRO A 20 5.68 -16.79 2.60
CA PRO A 20 6.59 -16.66 1.47
C PRO A 20 6.13 -15.61 0.44
N GLU A 21 4.82 -15.43 0.29
CA GLU A 21 4.18 -14.49 -0.63
C GLU A 21 4.40 -13.02 -0.23
N LEU A 22 4.53 -12.74 1.08
CA LEU A 22 4.69 -11.39 1.63
C LEU A 22 6.09 -11.14 2.19
N ARG A 23 6.87 -12.18 2.49
CA ARG A 23 8.21 -12.07 3.07
C ARG A 23 9.18 -11.28 2.20
N GLU A 24 9.08 -11.47 0.88
CA GLU A 24 9.92 -10.79 -0.11
C GLU A 24 9.47 -9.33 -0.33
N ASN A 25 8.26 -8.96 0.10
CA ASN A 25 7.71 -7.63 -0.07
C ASN A 25 8.19 -6.67 1.05
N PRO A 26 8.88 -5.56 0.72
CA PRO A 26 9.32 -4.58 1.71
C PRO A 26 8.13 -3.88 2.40
N PHE A 27 6.97 -3.85 1.74
CA PHE A 27 5.73 -3.26 2.25
C PHE A 27 4.87 -4.22 3.09
N ARG A 28 5.32 -5.43 3.42
CA ARG A 28 4.51 -6.44 4.14
C ARG A 28 3.85 -5.92 5.42
N ARG A 29 4.54 -5.07 6.18
CA ARG A 29 3.98 -4.43 7.39
C ARG A 29 2.86 -3.48 7.05
N ARG A 30 3.08 -2.62 6.06
CA ARG A 30 2.08 -1.66 5.56
C ARG A 30 0.87 -2.38 4.98
N ILE A 31 1.07 -3.48 4.26
CA ILE A 31 -0.02 -4.34 3.78
C ILE A 31 -0.84 -4.84 5.00
N CYS A 32 -0.19 -5.40 6.02
CA CYS A 32 -0.90 -5.82 7.23
C CYS A 32 -1.67 -4.69 7.91
N GLU A 33 -1.09 -3.49 7.99
CA GLU A 33 -1.74 -2.31 8.59
C GLU A 33 -2.89 -1.78 7.71
N ALA A 34 -2.74 -1.77 6.39
CA ALA A 34 -3.75 -1.30 5.44
C ALA A 34 -4.97 -2.23 5.39
N PHE A 35 -4.77 -3.55 5.53
CA PHE A 35 -5.85 -4.52 5.61
C PHE A 35 -6.40 -4.70 7.03
N SER A 36 -5.64 -4.34 8.08
CA SER A 36 -6.13 -4.44 9.46
C SER A 36 -7.17 -3.35 9.74
N ARG A 37 -8.41 -3.75 9.98
CA ARG A 37 -9.51 -2.84 10.40
C ARG A 37 -9.25 -2.21 11.77
N ASP A 38 -8.46 -2.87 12.61
CA ASP A 38 -8.08 -2.39 13.95
C ASP A 38 -6.84 -1.49 13.94
N GLY A 39 -6.15 -1.32 12.81
CA GLY A 39 -4.89 -0.55 12.72
C GLY A 39 -3.73 -1.10 13.56
N GLN A 40 -3.93 -2.23 14.24
CA GLN A 40 -2.94 -2.91 15.09
C GLN A 40 -2.05 -3.88 14.29
N GLY A 41 -2.29 -4.02 12.98
CA GLY A 41 -1.60 -4.96 12.10
C GLY A 41 -2.04 -6.42 12.24
N ASN A 42 -2.95 -6.71 13.17
CA ASN A 42 -3.54 -8.04 13.29
C ASN A 42 -4.67 -8.18 12.24
N LEU A 43 -4.59 -9.22 11.41
CA LEU A 43 -5.56 -9.48 10.35
C LEU A 43 -6.56 -10.54 10.82
N SER A 44 -7.85 -10.23 10.76
CA SER A 44 -8.87 -11.28 10.89
C SER A 44 -8.87 -12.18 9.66
N PHE A 45 -9.53 -13.33 9.74
CA PHE A 45 -9.71 -14.20 8.57
C PHE A 45 -10.40 -13.46 7.42
N GLU A 46 -11.35 -12.58 7.73
CA GLU A 46 -12.03 -11.74 6.74
C GLU A 46 -11.06 -10.75 6.08
N ASP A 47 -10.21 -10.07 6.87
CA ASP A 47 -9.21 -9.13 6.34
C ASP A 47 -8.17 -9.83 5.46
N PHE A 48 -7.81 -11.06 5.82
CA PHE A 48 -6.88 -11.86 5.03
C PHE A 48 -7.49 -12.29 3.69
N LEU A 49 -8.78 -12.69 3.69
CA LEU A 49 -9.50 -12.97 2.46
C LEU A 49 -9.68 -11.72 1.60
N ASP A 50 -9.96 -10.56 2.21
CA ASP A 50 -10.01 -9.28 1.51
C ASP A 50 -8.66 -8.98 0.85
N ALA A 51 -7.55 -9.16 1.58
CA ALA A 51 -6.21 -9.00 1.03
C ALA A 51 -5.95 -9.90 -0.18
N LEU A 52 -6.20 -11.20 -0.06
CA LEU A 52 -6.04 -12.14 -1.17
C LEU A 52 -6.95 -11.81 -2.36
N SER A 53 -8.16 -11.34 -2.09
CA SER A 53 -9.10 -10.88 -3.11
C SER A 53 -8.52 -9.70 -3.89
N VAL A 54 -7.99 -8.68 -3.21
CA VAL A 54 -7.38 -7.51 -3.85
C VAL A 54 -6.11 -7.86 -4.63
N PHE A 55 -5.30 -8.78 -4.12
CA PHE A 55 -4.09 -9.22 -4.83
C PHE A 55 -4.37 -10.16 -6.01
N SER A 56 -5.59 -10.68 -6.14
CA SER A 56 -6.00 -11.49 -7.29
C SER A 56 -5.90 -10.70 -8.60
N GLU A 57 -5.53 -11.38 -9.69
CA GLU A 57 -5.55 -10.78 -11.04
C GLU A 57 -6.95 -10.32 -11.45
N GLN A 58 -8.00 -10.95 -10.90
CA GLN A 58 -9.39 -10.66 -11.21
C GLN A 58 -9.97 -9.46 -10.44
N ALA A 59 -9.22 -8.87 -9.50
CA ALA A 59 -9.72 -7.74 -8.74
C ALA A 59 -9.91 -6.48 -9.62
N PRO A 60 -10.99 -5.71 -9.40
CA PRO A 60 -11.20 -4.42 -10.04
C PRO A 60 -10.00 -3.50 -9.81
N ARG A 61 -9.62 -2.76 -10.86
CA ARG A 61 -8.49 -1.84 -10.80
C ARG A 61 -8.69 -0.78 -9.72
N ASP A 62 -9.91 -0.26 -9.59
CA ASP A 62 -10.27 0.77 -8.61
C ASP A 62 -9.96 0.31 -7.18
N ILE A 63 -10.22 -0.96 -6.86
CA ILE A 63 -9.91 -1.54 -5.55
C ILE A 63 -8.39 -1.67 -5.38
N LYS A 64 -7.66 -2.12 -6.42
CA LYS A 64 -6.19 -2.20 -6.36
C LYS A 64 -5.56 -0.84 -6.14
N VAL A 65 -6.03 0.18 -6.85
CA VAL A 65 -5.57 1.57 -6.71
C VAL A 65 -5.86 2.08 -5.31
N PHE A 66 -7.06 1.85 -4.78
CA PHE A 66 -7.44 2.26 -3.43
C PHE A 66 -6.53 1.65 -2.35
N TYR A 67 -6.29 0.34 -2.42
CA TYR A 67 -5.41 -0.32 -1.46
C TYR A 67 -3.94 0.02 -1.67
N ALA A 68 -3.49 0.21 -2.92
CA ALA A 68 -2.16 0.75 -3.18
C ALA A 68 -2.01 2.12 -2.52
N PHE A 69 -2.94 3.05 -2.75
CA PHE A 69 -2.95 4.36 -2.12
C PHE A 69 -2.83 4.26 -0.60
N LYS A 70 -3.64 3.39 0.04
CA LYS A 70 -3.59 3.16 1.49
C LYS A 70 -2.27 2.56 2.00
N ILE A 71 -1.52 1.85 1.15
CA ILE A 71 -0.20 1.32 1.49
C ILE A 71 0.88 2.41 1.36
N TYR A 72 0.72 3.33 0.41
CA TYR A 72 1.62 4.46 0.17
C TYR A 72 1.39 5.61 1.14
N ASP A 73 0.16 5.83 1.60
CA ASP A 73 -0.22 6.81 2.62
C ASP A 73 0.22 6.33 4.01
N PHE A 74 1.35 6.86 4.51
CA PHE A 74 1.96 6.40 5.77
C PHE A 74 1.31 7.03 6.99
N ASP A 75 0.87 8.29 6.89
CA ASP A 75 0.23 9.03 7.97
C ASP A 75 -1.30 8.90 7.99
N GLN A 76 -1.87 8.25 6.98
CA GLN A 76 -3.31 8.02 6.81
C GLN A 76 -4.10 9.33 6.75
N ASP A 77 -3.48 10.42 6.25
CA ASP A 77 -4.16 11.71 6.10
C ASP A 77 -5.08 11.75 4.87
N GLY A 78 -5.04 10.71 4.03
CA GLY A 78 -5.82 10.59 2.80
C GLY A 78 -5.16 11.26 1.59
N PHE A 79 -3.90 11.66 1.72
CA PHE A 79 -3.07 12.28 0.70
C PHE A 79 -1.66 11.67 0.74
N ILE A 80 -1.01 11.55 -0.42
CA ILE A 80 0.39 11.12 -0.47
C ILE A 80 1.25 12.38 -0.57
N GLY A 81 1.93 12.72 0.53
CA GLY A 81 2.84 13.85 0.58
C GLY A 81 4.29 13.47 0.30
N HIS A 82 5.17 14.47 0.33
CA HIS A 82 6.62 14.28 0.26
C HIS A 82 7.14 13.32 1.34
N ALA A 83 6.60 13.39 2.55
CA ALA A 83 7.03 12.56 3.67
C ALA A 83 6.71 11.08 3.44
N ASP A 84 5.54 10.80 2.85
CA ASP A 84 5.09 9.45 2.49
C ASP A 84 5.93 8.89 1.37
N LEU A 85 6.14 9.66 0.30
CA LEU A 85 7.01 9.28 -0.82
C LEU A 85 8.43 8.98 -0.36
N MET A 86 8.99 9.82 0.52
CA MET A 86 10.33 9.59 1.06
C MET A 86 10.41 8.35 1.94
N SER A 87 9.36 8.08 2.74
CA SER A 87 9.24 6.86 3.55
C SER A 87 9.09 5.61 2.69
N CYS A 88 8.28 5.67 1.62
CA CYS A 88 8.13 4.64 0.61
C CYS A 88 9.46 4.33 -0.08
N LEU A 89 10.12 5.35 -0.61
CA LEU A 89 11.38 5.20 -1.34
C LEU A 89 12.46 4.62 -0.42
N THR A 90 12.57 5.11 0.81
CA THR A 90 13.48 4.56 1.83
C THR A 90 13.22 3.08 2.08
N THR A 91 11.94 2.69 2.17
CA THR A 91 11.52 1.30 2.41
C THR A 91 11.82 0.40 1.20
N MET A 92 11.67 0.89 -0.03
CA MET A 92 11.97 0.15 -1.25
C MET A 92 13.46 0.02 -1.50
N THR A 93 14.22 1.10 -1.32
CA THR A 93 15.63 1.17 -1.68
C THR A 93 16.53 0.70 -0.56
N LYS A 94 16.00 0.32 0.62
CA LYS A 94 16.78 -0.13 1.79
C LYS A 94 17.98 0.80 2.11
N ASN A 95 17.79 2.12 1.99
CA ASN A 95 18.85 3.14 2.11
C ASN A 95 20.00 3.08 1.06
N GLU A 96 19.80 2.46 -0.10
CA GLU A 96 20.83 2.46 -1.17
C GLU A 96 20.92 3.78 -1.94
N LEU A 97 19.88 4.62 -1.90
CA LEU A 97 19.87 5.93 -2.55
C LEU A 97 20.15 7.05 -1.54
N SER A 98 20.71 8.15 -2.05
CA SER A 98 20.98 9.34 -1.25
C SER A 98 19.67 10.09 -0.94
N PRO A 99 19.57 10.80 0.20
CA PRO A 99 18.38 11.59 0.52
C PRO A 99 18.06 12.65 -0.55
N GLU A 100 19.08 13.15 -1.25
CA GLU A 100 18.92 14.07 -2.39
C GLU A 100 18.20 13.40 -3.58
N GLU A 101 18.49 12.13 -3.86
CA GLU A 101 17.82 11.38 -4.94
C GLU A 101 16.38 11.05 -4.58
N HIS A 102 16.12 10.68 -3.32
CA HIS A 102 14.75 10.49 -2.83
C HIS A 102 13.92 11.76 -2.97
N GLN A 103 14.50 12.90 -2.62
CA GLN A 103 13.84 14.19 -2.74
C GLN A 103 13.56 14.53 -4.22
N GLN A 104 14.55 14.37 -5.11
CA GLN A 104 14.36 14.59 -6.55
C GLN A 104 13.28 13.70 -7.18
N ILE A 105 13.18 12.44 -6.75
CA ILE A 105 12.13 11.53 -7.24
C ILE A 105 10.77 11.97 -6.69
N ALA A 106 10.68 12.30 -5.41
CA ALA A 106 9.44 12.78 -4.81
C ALA A 106 8.95 14.08 -5.46
N ASP A 107 9.85 15.04 -5.68
CA ASP A 107 9.56 16.32 -6.36
C ASP A 107 9.06 16.06 -7.79
N LYS A 108 9.70 15.18 -8.55
CA LYS A 108 9.25 14.84 -9.92
C LYS A 108 7.91 14.13 -9.94
N VAL A 109 7.69 13.21 -8.99
CA VAL A 109 6.42 12.49 -8.90
C VAL A 109 5.31 13.49 -8.61
N ILE A 110 5.48 14.37 -7.63
CA ILE A 110 4.49 15.41 -7.31
C ILE A 110 4.32 16.36 -8.50
N GLU A 111 5.39 16.88 -9.11
CA GLU A 111 5.29 17.79 -10.26
C GLU A 111 4.53 17.19 -11.46
N GLU A 112 4.66 15.88 -11.71
CA GLU A 112 3.93 15.21 -12.81
C GLU A 112 2.51 14.79 -12.44
N ALA A 113 2.23 14.62 -11.16
CA ALA A 113 1.02 13.96 -10.66
C ALA A 113 0.03 14.92 -10.00
N ASP A 114 0.53 15.95 -9.34
CA ASP A 114 -0.21 17.02 -8.67
C ASP A 114 -0.81 17.94 -9.75
N VAL A 115 -2.13 17.86 -9.92
CA VAL A 115 -2.87 18.62 -10.93
C VAL A 115 -3.43 19.90 -10.32
N ASP A 116 -3.76 19.89 -9.03
CA ASP A 116 -4.37 21.02 -8.33
C ASP A 116 -3.35 21.98 -7.67
N GLY A 117 -2.09 21.56 -7.57
CA GLY A 117 -0.96 22.33 -7.07
C GLY A 117 -0.90 22.42 -5.55
N ASP A 118 -1.52 21.49 -4.82
CA ASP A 118 -1.55 21.48 -3.37
C ASP A 118 -0.26 20.91 -2.73
N GLY A 119 0.65 20.37 -3.54
CA GLY A 119 1.90 19.75 -3.13
C GLY A 119 1.73 18.37 -2.48
N LYS A 120 0.55 17.78 -2.66
CA LYS A 120 0.17 16.45 -2.20
C LYS A 120 -0.55 15.72 -3.35
N LEU A 121 -0.77 14.43 -3.13
CA LEU A 121 -1.45 13.58 -4.10
C LEU A 121 -2.73 13.05 -3.52
N SER A 122 -3.85 13.55 -4.02
CA SER A 122 -5.16 12.98 -3.72
C SER A 122 -5.31 11.60 -4.38
N ILE A 123 -6.27 10.81 -3.89
CA ILE A 123 -6.55 9.49 -4.47
C ILE A 123 -6.91 9.54 -5.96
N LEU A 124 -7.55 10.64 -6.41
CA LEU A 124 -7.94 10.85 -7.80
C LEU A 124 -6.72 11.11 -8.69
N GLU A 125 -5.76 11.90 -8.20
CA GLU A 125 -4.51 12.17 -8.91
C GLU A 125 -3.63 10.94 -8.96
N PHE A 126 -3.53 10.22 -7.84
CA PHE A 126 -2.84 8.94 -7.79
C PHE A 126 -3.45 7.94 -8.78
N GLU A 127 -4.78 7.80 -8.83
CA GLU A 127 -5.44 6.96 -9.82
C GLU A 127 -5.07 7.37 -11.25
N HIS A 128 -5.09 8.66 -11.56
CA HIS A 128 -4.72 9.17 -12.88
C HIS A 128 -3.27 8.84 -13.27
N VAL A 129 -2.33 8.97 -12.34
CA VAL A 129 -0.91 8.64 -12.54
C VAL A 129 -0.74 7.16 -12.81
N ILE A 130 -1.40 6.33 -12.02
CA ILE A 130 -1.35 4.87 -12.13
C ILE A 130 -1.95 4.39 -13.46
N LEU A 131 -3.01 5.05 -13.93
CA LEU A 131 -3.60 4.80 -15.25
C LEU A 131 -2.66 5.18 -16.40
N ARG A 132 -1.82 6.21 -16.20
CA ARG A 132 -0.80 6.63 -17.19
C ARG A 132 0.47 5.80 -17.13
N ALA A 133 0.74 5.13 -16.01
CA ALA A 133 1.90 4.26 -15.79
C ALA A 133 1.46 2.79 -15.62
N PRO A 134 1.08 2.08 -16.71
CA PRO A 134 0.64 0.68 -16.64
C PRO A 134 1.70 -0.28 -16.10
N ASP A 135 2.99 0.09 -16.16
CA ASP A 135 4.09 -0.66 -15.56
C ASP A 135 4.03 -0.71 -14.03
N PHE A 136 3.42 0.30 -13.39
CA PHE A 136 3.29 0.37 -11.94
C PHE A 136 2.31 -0.70 -11.41
N LEU A 137 1.11 -0.80 -12.00
CA LEU A 137 0.15 -1.86 -11.67
C LEU A 137 0.68 -3.25 -12.00
N SER A 138 1.45 -3.35 -13.09
CA SER A 138 2.09 -4.58 -13.50
C SER A 138 3.18 -5.03 -12.52
N THR A 139 3.66 -4.16 -11.62
CA THR A 139 4.60 -4.52 -10.55
C THR A 139 3.87 -4.79 -9.22
N PHE A 140 2.65 -4.28 -9.05
CA PHE A 140 1.79 -4.45 -7.88
C PHE A 140 0.96 -5.75 -7.95
N HIS A 141 1.61 -6.89 -8.25
CA HIS A 141 0.99 -8.21 -8.16
C HIS A 141 1.84 -9.11 -7.26
N ILE A 142 1.19 -9.81 -6.34
CA ILE A 142 1.81 -10.92 -5.63
C ILE A 142 1.77 -12.11 -6.58
N ARG A 143 2.93 -12.56 -7.07
CA ARG A 143 3.04 -13.87 -7.72
C ARG A 143 2.93 -14.93 -6.63
N ILE A 144 1.76 -15.57 -6.55
CA ILE A 144 1.55 -16.81 -5.79
C ILE A 144 2.05 -17.97 -6.65
#